data_AF-A0A3M1N2Q3-F1
#
_entry.id   AF-A0A3M1N2Q3-F1
#
_cell.length_a   1.000
_cell.length_b   1.000
_cell.length_c   1.000
_cell.angle_alpha   90.00
_cell.angle_beta   90.00
_cell.angle_gamma   90.00
#
_symmetry.space_group_name_H-M   'P 1'
#
loop_
_entity.id
_entity.type
_entity.pdbx_description
1 polymer ?
#
loop_
_entity_poly.entity_id
_entity_poly.type
_entity_poly.pdbx_seq_one_letter_code
_entity_poly.pdbx_strand_id
1 'polypeptide(L)'
;MTMSQRLLSFFPLTAYAEPLARRRAIGTYLISVAMCLGVLLGALNLLLQLLSGGALPDWLTLLRGALLAGVGVAAYSLTRRAQQAAAALLVLLAAVTLLFLLSFSNEISLMLGFGGMLVSISLGALLIGEQTVPYTLIAAALYLFLEPSPPIEGMAETSPALLTLGLPLLLVHGGINYAMARNLRLVARQVTANVEERNVRLAKASADLVQRILGVRLTLDRVLQETVHLVQEHFSDCHEVQLFLVDKDRRNVTLVATTHQANLGNVGSQQVGVGSLSVIGRVTISGESILAREESEVQPYRRSAFLSGTKAQLAIPLRVGG
;
A
#
# COMPACT_ATOMS: atom_id res chain seq x y z
N MET A 1 -2.37 -22.82 9.42
CA MET A 1 -2.26 -21.83 8.34
C MET A 1 -3.31 -20.76 8.58
N THR A 2 -2.91 -19.52 8.85
CA THR A 2 -3.85 -18.43 9.17
C THR A 2 -4.68 -18.05 7.92
N MET A 3 -5.86 -17.46 8.10
CA MET A 3 -6.73 -17.00 7.00
C MET A 3 -5.97 -16.07 6.02
N SER A 4 -5.04 -15.26 6.55
CA SER A 4 -4.12 -14.42 5.78
C SER A 4 -3.18 -15.23 4.87
N GLN A 5 -2.58 -16.31 5.38
CA GLN A 5 -1.71 -17.18 4.57
C GLN A 5 -2.47 -17.88 3.44
N ARG A 6 -3.73 -18.29 3.65
CA ARG A 6 -4.57 -18.87 2.59
C ARG A 6 -4.89 -17.85 1.49
N LEU A 7 -5.25 -16.62 1.85
CA LEU A 7 -5.50 -15.56 0.87
C LEU A 7 -4.27 -15.25 0.01
N LEU A 8 -3.08 -15.21 0.61
CA LEU A 8 -1.83 -14.96 -0.13
C LEU A 8 -1.47 -16.10 -1.10
N SER A 9 -1.94 -17.32 -0.86
CA SER A 9 -1.75 -18.43 -1.81
C SER A 9 -2.60 -18.29 -3.07
N PHE A 10 -3.80 -17.70 -2.96
CA PHE A 10 -4.67 -17.40 -4.09
C PHE A 10 -4.25 -16.14 -4.85
N PHE A 11 -3.61 -15.18 -4.18
CA PHE A 11 -3.18 -13.92 -4.77
C PHE A 11 -1.67 -13.69 -4.53
N PRO A 12 -0.79 -14.45 -5.21
CA PRO A 12 0.64 -14.30 -5.01
C PRO A 12 1.09 -12.93 -5.52
N LEU A 13 1.68 -12.15 -4.60
CA LEU A 13 2.25 -10.82 -4.86
C LEU A 13 3.77 -10.80 -4.77
N THR A 14 4.39 -11.92 -4.39
CA THR A 14 5.85 -12.05 -4.21
C THR A 14 6.62 -11.88 -5.51
N ALA A 15 6.01 -12.19 -6.65
CA ALA A 15 6.61 -11.99 -7.97
C ALA A 15 6.75 -10.50 -8.36
N TYR A 16 6.09 -9.57 -7.63
CA TYR A 16 6.13 -8.14 -7.89
C TYR A 16 6.97 -7.42 -6.83
N ALA A 17 8.22 -7.15 -7.19
CA ALA A 17 9.18 -6.43 -6.34
C ALA A 17 8.82 -4.94 -6.20
N GLU A 18 8.40 -4.29 -7.29
CA GLU A 18 8.06 -2.88 -7.28
C GLU A 18 6.70 -2.63 -6.59
N PRO A 19 6.60 -1.66 -5.64
CA PRO A 19 5.35 -1.37 -4.94
C PRO A 19 4.18 -1.02 -5.88
N LEU A 20 4.47 -0.31 -6.97
CA LEU A 20 3.46 0.09 -7.94
C LEU A 20 2.92 -1.12 -8.73
N ALA A 21 3.80 -2.01 -9.18
CA ALA A 21 3.42 -3.24 -9.87
C ALA A 21 2.57 -4.14 -8.97
N ARG A 22 2.90 -4.20 -7.67
CA ARG A 22 2.10 -4.94 -6.68
C ARG A 22 0.68 -4.39 -6.55
N ARG A 23 0.53 -3.07 -6.46
CA ARG A 23 -0.80 -2.42 -6.40
C ARG A 23 -1.62 -2.68 -7.66
N ARG A 24 -0.99 -2.63 -8.84
CA ARG A 24 -1.64 -2.94 -10.11
C ARG A 24 -2.08 -4.40 -10.20
N ALA A 25 -1.26 -5.33 -9.73
CA ALA A 25 -1.59 -6.75 -9.66
C ALA A 25 -2.80 -7.01 -8.75
N ILE A 26 -2.87 -6.36 -7.58
CA ILE A 26 -4.05 -6.40 -6.70
C ILE A 26 -5.29 -5.91 -7.47
N GLY A 27 -5.18 -4.78 -8.17
CA GLY A 27 -6.28 -4.25 -8.99
C GLY A 27 -6.74 -5.26 -10.04
N THR A 28 -5.82 -5.88 -10.78
CA THR A 28 -6.16 -6.88 -11.80
C THR A 28 -6.82 -8.11 -11.19
N TYR A 29 -6.32 -8.61 -10.05
CA TYR A 29 -6.96 -9.72 -9.33
C TYR A 29 -8.39 -9.40 -8.89
N LEU A 30 -8.60 -8.22 -8.30
CA LEU A 30 -9.93 -7.79 -7.85
C LEU A 30 -10.92 -7.74 -9.03
N ILE A 31 -10.48 -7.23 -10.17
CA ILE A 31 -11.33 -7.14 -11.36
C ILE A 31 -11.59 -8.53 -11.94
N SER A 32 -10.59 -9.40 -12.01
CA SER A 32 -10.81 -10.79 -12.43
C SER A 32 -11.84 -11.51 -11.55
N VAL A 33 -11.76 -11.32 -10.22
CA VAL A 33 -12.74 -11.87 -9.29
C VAL A 33 -14.12 -11.26 -9.50
N ALA A 34 -14.21 -9.93 -9.68
CA ALA A 34 -15.47 -9.25 -9.95
C ALA A 34 -16.12 -9.71 -11.27
N MET A 35 -15.33 -9.94 -12.32
CA MET A 35 -15.81 -10.48 -13.59
C MET A 35 -16.37 -11.90 -13.41
N CYS A 36 -15.63 -12.79 -12.74
CA CYS A 36 -16.12 -14.14 -12.44
C CYS A 36 -17.39 -14.13 -11.58
N LEU A 37 -17.45 -13.24 -10.58
CA LEU A 37 -18.63 -13.07 -9.74
C LEU A 37 -19.82 -12.57 -10.56
N GLY A 38 -19.62 -11.61 -11.48
CA GLY A 38 -20.64 -11.14 -12.40
C GLY A 38 -21.20 -12.26 -13.27
N VAL A 39 -20.34 -13.14 -13.81
CA VAL A 39 -20.81 -14.31 -14.59
C VAL A 39 -21.58 -15.29 -13.71
N LEU A 40 -21.13 -15.56 -12.48
CA LEU A 40 -21.85 -16.42 -11.54
C LEU A 40 -23.24 -15.88 -11.19
N LEU A 41 -23.35 -14.56 -10.96
CA LEU A 41 -24.63 -13.90 -10.74
C LEU A 41 -25.53 -13.99 -11.98
N GLY A 42 -24.97 -13.80 -13.17
CA GLY A 42 -25.70 -13.98 -14.43
C GLY A 42 -26.20 -15.41 -14.63
N ALA A 43 -25.38 -16.41 -14.31
CA ALA A 43 -25.75 -17.82 -14.38
C ALA A 43 -26.83 -18.18 -13.34
N LEU A 44 -26.75 -17.61 -12.13
CA LEU A 44 -27.78 -17.77 -11.11
C LEU A 44 -29.11 -17.14 -11.57
N ASN A 45 -29.06 -15.94 -12.14
CA ASN A 45 -30.25 -15.28 -12.69
C ASN A 45 -30.88 -16.12 -13.81
N LEU A 46 -30.07 -16.68 -14.71
CA LEU A 46 -30.52 -17.59 -15.75
C LEU A 46 -31.18 -18.86 -15.16
N LEU A 47 -30.58 -19.46 -14.13
CA LEU A 47 -31.15 -20.63 -13.46
C LEU A 47 -32.52 -20.30 -12.85
N LEU A 48 -32.64 -19.16 -12.16
CA LEU A 48 -33.90 -18.71 -11.58
C LEU A 48 -34.97 -18.48 -12.65
N GLN A 49 -34.58 -17.86 -13.78
CA GLN A 49 -35.48 -17.64 -14.91
C GLN A 49 -36.01 -18.97 -15.48
N LEU A 50 -35.13 -19.95 -15.69
CA LEU A 50 -35.51 -21.29 -16.18
C LEU A 50 -36.44 -22.03 -15.20
N LEU A 51 -36.18 -21.94 -13.89
CA LEU A 51 -37.04 -22.52 -12.86
C LEU A 51 -38.44 -21.88 -12.83
N SER A 52 -38.54 -20.60 -13.20
CA SER A 52 -39.82 -19.89 -13.36
C SER A 52 -40.52 -20.12 -14.70
N GLY A 53 -40.00 -21.01 -15.56
CA GLY A 53 -40.57 -21.28 -16.89
C GLY A 53 -40.20 -20.23 -17.96
N GLY A 54 -39.19 -19.42 -17.72
CA GLY A 54 -38.68 -18.46 -18.70
C GLY A 54 -37.90 -19.13 -19.84
N ALA A 55 -37.80 -18.44 -20.97
CA ALA A 55 -37.06 -18.92 -22.13
C ALA A 55 -35.54 -18.88 -21.90
N LEU A 56 -34.81 -19.75 -22.61
CA LEU A 56 -33.36 -19.66 -22.69
C LEU A 56 -32.95 -18.34 -23.39
N PRO A 57 -31.89 -17.68 -22.93
CA PRO A 57 -31.32 -16.53 -23.62
C PRO A 57 -30.71 -16.96 -24.95
N ASP A 58 -30.52 -15.99 -25.84
CA ASP A 58 -29.82 -16.14 -27.10
C ASP A 58 -28.40 -16.74 -26.88
N TRP A 59 -27.96 -17.57 -27.82
CA TRP A 59 -26.60 -18.09 -27.89
C TRP A 59 -25.55 -16.98 -27.82
N LEU A 60 -25.84 -15.79 -28.34
CA LEU A 60 -24.92 -14.64 -28.28
C LEU A 60 -24.72 -14.14 -26.84
N THR A 61 -25.80 -14.10 -26.04
CA THR A 61 -25.72 -13.74 -24.61
C THR A 61 -24.87 -14.76 -23.84
N LEU A 62 -25.08 -16.04 -24.11
CA LEU A 62 -24.28 -17.13 -23.51
C LEU A 62 -22.81 -17.03 -23.91
N LEU A 63 -22.51 -16.76 -25.19
CA LEU A 63 -21.15 -16.59 -25.68
C LEU A 63 -20.44 -15.41 -24.99
N ARG A 64 -21.12 -14.27 -24.84
CA ARG A 64 -20.57 -13.09 -24.13
C ARG A 64 -20.26 -13.40 -22.67
N GLY A 65 -21.16 -14.11 -21.98
CA GLY A 65 -20.93 -14.59 -20.61
C GLY A 65 -19.72 -15.52 -20.50
N ALA A 66 -19.60 -16.48 -21.42
CA ALA A 66 -18.46 -17.40 -21.49
C ALA A 66 -17.14 -16.66 -21.77
N LEU A 67 -17.16 -15.68 -22.69
CA LEU A 67 -16.00 -14.84 -23.00
C LEU A 67 -15.57 -14.02 -21.78
N LEU A 68 -16.52 -13.41 -21.05
CA LEU A 68 -16.23 -12.64 -19.83
C LEU A 68 -15.59 -13.52 -18.76
N ALA A 69 -16.11 -14.74 -18.55
CA ALA A 69 -15.51 -15.71 -17.64
C ALA A 69 -14.11 -16.12 -18.08
N GLY A 70 -13.92 -16.42 -19.36
CA GLY A 70 -12.63 -16.77 -19.94
C GLY A 70 -11.60 -15.66 -19.75
N VAL A 71 -11.99 -14.41 -19.98
CA VAL A 71 -11.16 -13.22 -19.75
C VAL A 71 -10.81 -13.07 -18.27
N GLY A 72 -11.77 -13.23 -17.36
CA GLY A 72 -11.53 -13.19 -15.92
C GLY A 72 -10.50 -14.24 -15.46
N VAL A 73 -10.66 -15.49 -15.91
CA VAL A 73 -9.74 -16.60 -15.58
C VAL A 73 -8.36 -16.38 -16.23
N ALA A 74 -8.31 -15.94 -17.49
CA ALA A 74 -7.06 -15.66 -18.19
C ALA A 74 -6.29 -14.52 -17.52
N ALA A 75 -6.96 -13.42 -17.19
CA ALA A 75 -6.36 -12.29 -16.49
C ALA A 75 -5.83 -12.69 -15.10
N TYR A 76 -6.58 -13.50 -14.35
CA TYR A 76 -6.12 -14.05 -13.08
C TYR A 76 -4.84 -14.91 -13.26
N SER A 77 -4.84 -15.81 -14.25
CA SER A 77 -3.71 -16.69 -14.55
C SER A 77 -2.46 -15.92 -14.98
N LEU A 78 -2.61 -14.95 -15.88
CA LEU A 78 -1.53 -14.06 -16.32
C LEU A 78 -0.97 -13.23 -15.16
N THR A 79 -1.83 -12.71 -14.29
CA THR A 79 -1.40 -11.96 -13.09
C THR A 79 -0.64 -12.87 -12.12
N ARG A 80 -1.00 -14.15 -11.98
CA ARG A 80 -0.21 -15.13 -11.21
C ARG A 80 1.17 -15.40 -11.81
N ARG A 81 1.30 -15.34 -13.13
CA ARG A 81 2.56 -15.59 -13.87
C ARG A 81 3.46 -14.36 -13.98
N ALA A 82 3.25 -13.34 -13.15
CA ALA A 82 3.97 -12.06 -13.21
C ALA A 82 3.73 -11.23 -14.49
N GLN A 83 2.70 -11.56 -15.29
CA GLN A 83 2.36 -10.88 -16.54
C GLN A 83 1.18 -9.90 -16.36
N GLN A 84 1.23 -9.07 -15.30
CA GLN A 84 0.14 -8.15 -14.93
C GLN A 84 -0.26 -7.19 -16.06
N ALA A 85 0.69 -6.63 -16.80
CA ALA A 85 0.39 -5.68 -17.87
C ALA A 85 -0.45 -6.33 -18.99
N ALA A 86 -0.11 -7.57 -19.38
CA ALA A 86 -0.88 -8.32 -20.37
C ALA A 86 -2.28 -8.68 -19.86
N ALA A 87 -2.38 -9.06 -18.58
CA ALA A 87 -3.67 -9.33 -17.93
C ALA A 87 -4.58 -8.11 -17.93
N ALA A 88 -4.07 -6.95 -17.54
CA ALA A 88 -4.82 -5.70 -17.53
C ALA A 88 -5.24 -5.24 -18.93
N LEU A 89 -4.36 -5.40 -19.93
CA LEU A 89 -4.69 -5.09 -21.32
C LEU A 89 -5.82 -5.98 -21.85
N LEU A 90 -5.78 -7.28 -21.53
CA LEU A 90 -6.81 -8.24 -21.91
C LEU A 90 -8.17 -7.91 -21.27
N VAL A 91 -8.18 -7.53 -19.98
CA VAL A 91 -9.40 -7.05 -19.29
C VAL A 91 -9.94 -5.79 -19.95
N LEU A 92 -9.08 -4.82 -20.22
CA LEU A 92 -9.46 -3.53 -20.81
C LEU A 92 -10.03 -3.70 -22.22
N LEU A 93 -9.37 -4.52 -23.04
CA LEU A 93 -9.82 -4.82 -24.41
C LEU A 93 -11.17 -5.54 -24.37
N ALA A 94 -11.34 -6.53 -23.51
CA ALA A 94 -12.61 -7.23 -23.34
C ALA A 94 -13.74 -6.29 -22.88
N ALA A 95 -13.46 -5.38 -21.95
CA ALA A 95 -14.45 -4.40 -21.48
C ALA A 95 -14.89 -3.46 -22.60
N VAL A 96 -13.94 -2.88 -23.35
CA VAL A 96 -14.22 -1.98 -24.49
C VAL A 96 -14.99 -2.74 -25.58
N THR A 97 -14.54 -3.93 -25.97
CA THR A 97 -15.22 -4.74 -26.99
C THR A 97 -16.63 -5.13 -26.55
N LEU A 98 -16.84 -5.51 -25.29
CA LEU A 98 -18.16 -5.85 -24.78
C LEU A 98 -19.11 -4.65 -24.82
N LEU A 99 -18.63 -3.46 -24.43
CA LEU A 99 -19.43 -2.23 -24.50
C LEU A 99 -19.86 -1.93 -25.94
N PHE A 100 -18.94 -2.02 -26.91
CA PHE A 100 -19.28 -1.91 -28.32
C PHE A 100 -20.33 -2.93 -28.76
N LEU A 101 -20.13 -4.21 -28.42
CA LEU A 101 -21.07 -5.27 -28.82
C LEU A 101 -22.48 -5.08 -28.25
N LEU A 102 -22.59 -4.66 -26.99
CA LEU A 102 -23.87 -4.41 -26.34
C LEU A 102 -24.59 -3.17 -26.90
N SER A 103 -23.83 -2.13 -27.24
CA SER A 103 -24.38 -0.92 -27.85
C SER A 103 -24.87 -1.17 -29.27
N PHE A 104 -24.06 -1.84 -30.09
CA PHE A 104 -24.42 -2.14 -31.47
C PHE A 104 -25.61 -3.11 -31.59
N SER A 105 -25.85 -3.93 -30.55
CA SER A 105 -27.07 -4.74 -30.46
C SER A 105 -28.26 -4.02 -29.81
N ASN A 106 -28.14 -2.72 -29.52
CA ASN A 106 -29.14 -1.90 -28.84
C ASN A 106 -29.60 -2.45 -27.48
N GLU A 107 -28.75 -3.24 -26.80
CA GLU A 107 -29.06 -3.80 -25.47
C GLU A 107 -28.81 -2.81 -24.34
N ILE A 108 -27.92 -1.85 -24.56
CA ILE A 108 -27.65 -0.75 -23.64
C ILE A 108 -27.87 0.58 -24.35
N SER A 109 -28.23 1.61 -23.58
CA SER A 109 -28.32 2.96 -24.12
C SER A 109 -26.92 3.53 -24.37
N LEU A 110 -26.80 4.40 -25.38
CA LEU A 110 -25.57 5.15 -25.67
C LEU A 110 -25.00 5.87 -24.42
N MET A 111 -25.87 6.40 -23.55
CA MET A 111 -25.44 7.04 -22.31
C MET A 111 -24.79 6.04 -21.33
N LEU A 112 -25.34 4.83 -21.21
CA LEU A 112 -24.80 3.80 -20.33
C LEU A 112 -23.45 3.28 -20.86
N GLY A 113 -23.35 3.02 -22.17
CA GLY A 113 -22.10 2.57 -22.75
C GLY A 113 -21.03 3.66 -22.79
N PHE A 114 -21.41 4.94 -22.96
CA PHE A 114 -20.51 6.08 -22.77
C PHE A 114 -19.98 6.15 -21.33
N GLY A 115 -20.84 5.97 -20.33
CA GLY A 115 -20.42 5.82 -18.94
C GLY A 115 -19.44 4.66 -18.74
N GLY A 116 -19.71 3.51 -19.36
CA GLY A 116 -18.80 2.36 -19.39
C GLY A 116 -17.43 2.67 -20.01
N MET A 117 -17.39 3.50 -21.05
CA MET A 117 -16.14 3.96 -21.66
C MET A 117 -15.34 4.88 -20.73
N LEU A 118 -16.00 5.78 -19.99
CA LEU A 118 -15.35 6.60 -18.97
C LEU A 118 -14.73 5.73 -17.87
N VAL A 119 -15.43 4.69 -17.44
CA VAL A 119 -14.89 3.70 -16.48
C VAL A 119 -13.68 2.97 -17.08
N SER A 120 -13.74 2.60 -18.36
CA SER A 120 -12.64 1.91 -19.06
C SER A 120 -11.37 2.78 -19.14
N ILE A 121 -11.52 4.09 -19.38
CA ILE A 121 -10.40 5.06 -19.32
C ILE A 121 -9.75 5.05 -17.93
N SER A 122 -10.56 5.15 -16.88
CA SER A 122 -10.07 5.13 -15.50
C SER A 122 -9.42 3.79 -15.13
N LEU A 123 -9.97 2.68 -15.63
CA LEU A 123 -9.44 1.35 -15.39
C LEU A 123 -8.07 1.16 -16.05
N GLY A 124 -7.92 1.58 -17.32
CA GLY A 124 -6.65 1.54 -18.02
C GLY A 124 -5.58 2.38 -17.31
N ALA A 125 -5.93 3.62 -16.96
CA ALA A 125 -5.04 4.52 -16.22
C ALA A 125 -4.56 3.92 -14.90
N LEU A 126 -5.47 3.28 -14.15
CA LEU A 126 -5.16 2.67 -12.86
C LEU A 126 -4.31 1.41 -12.98
N LEU A 127 -4.67 0.50 -13.90
CA LEU A 127 -4.05 -0.82 -13.98
C LEU A 127 -2.75 -0.86 -14.79
N ILE A 128 -2.62 0.01 -15.78
CA ILE A 128 -1.50 -0.02 -16.74
C ILE A 128 -0.69 1.27 -16.64
N GLY A 129 -1.37 2.41 -16.54
CA GLY A 129 -0.75 3.71 -16.32
C GLY A 129 -1.21 4.77 -17.32
N GLU A 130 -0.54 5.92 -17.28
CA GLU A 130 -0.84 7.09 -18.09
C GLU A 130 -0.78 6.82 -19.60
N GLN A 131 0.03 5.85 -20.02
CA GLN A 131 0.24 5.51 -21.43
C GLN A 131 -1.02 4.95 -22.11
N THR A 132 -1.95 4.34 -21.36
CA THR A 132 -3.16 3.75 -21.95
C THR A 132 -4.28 4.76 -22.18
N VAL A 133 -4.24 5.89 -21.46
CA VAL A 133 -5.26 6.93 -21.55
C VAL A 133 -5.55 7.37 -22.98
N PRO A 134 -4.56 7.73 -23.83
CA PRO A 134 -4.85 8.15 -25.21
C PRO A 134 -5.57 7.06 -26.01
N TYR A 135 -5.19 5.79 -25.86
CA TYR A 135 -5.83 4.69 -26.59
C TYR A 135 -7.28 4.47 -26.14
N THR A 136 -7.54 4.50 -24.83
CA THR A 136 -8.90 4.40 -24.30
C THR A 136 -9.76 5.62 -24.64
N LEU A 137 -9.16 6.80 -24.74
CA LEU A 137 -9.84 8.02 -25.16
C LEU A 137 -10.24 7.94 -26.63
N ILE A 138 -9.35 7.45 -27.51
CA ILE A 138 -9.65 7.20 -28.92
C ILE A 138 -10.78 6.17 -29.05
N ALA A 139 -10.72 5.07 -28.30
CA ALA A 139 -11.79 4.07 -28.31
C ALA A 139 -13.15 4.65 -27.86
N ALA A 140 -13.15 5.48 -26.81
CA ALA A 140 -14.35 6.15 -26.32
C ALA A 140 -14.89 7.22 -27.30
N ALA A 141 -14.01 7.95 -27.97
CA ALA A 141 -14.41 8.89 -29.01
C ALA A 141 -14.99 8.13 -30.21
N LEU A 142 -14.33 7.06 -30.65
CA LEU A 142 -14.81 6.20 -31.74
C LEU A 142 -16.17 5.60 -31.40
N TYR A 143 -16.41 5.22 -30.16
CA TYR A 143 -17.70 4.76 -29.67
C TYR A 143 -18.81 5.80 -29.88
N LEU A 144 -18.55 7.07 -29.54
CA LEU A 144 -19.51 8.16 -29.80
C LEU A 144 -19.79 8.39 -31.30
N PHE A 145 -18.79 8.18 -32.17
CA PHE A 145 -18.91 8.40 -33.61
C PHE A 145 -19.54 7.22 -34.37
N LEU A 146 -19.26 6.00 -33.93
CA LEU A 146 -19.68 4.79 -34.63
C LEU A 146 -21.05 4.27 -34.18
N GLU A 147 -21.58 4.73 -33.04
CA GLU A 147 -22.88 4.28 -32.57
C GLU A 147 -23.95 4.54 -33.66
N PRO A 148 -24.54 3.49 -34.26
CA PRO A 148 -25.60 3.67 -35.22
C PRO A 148 -26.80 4.16 -34.43
N SER A 149 -27.09 5.46 -34.46
CA SER A 149 -28.38 5.95 -33.98
C SER A 149 -29.44 5.32 -34.89
N PRO A 150 -30.30 4.39 -34.42
CA PRO A 150 -31.49 4.09 -35.19
C PRO A 150 -32.26 5.40 -35.33
N PRO A 151 -32.76 5.78 -36.52
CA PRO A 151 -33.70 6.87 -36.61
C PRO A 151 -34.94 6.47 -35.81
N ILE A 152 -35.02 6.95 -34.57
CA ILE A 152 -36.25 6.86 -33.79
C ILE A 152 -37.22 7.78 -34.50
N GLU A 153 -38.38 7.28 -34.93
CA GLU A 153 -39.45 8.14 -35.43
C GLU A 153 -39.74 9.23 -34.37
N GLY A 154 -39.35 10.47 -34.67
CA GLY A 154 -39.52 11.62 -33.79
C GLY A 154 -38.33 12.01 -32.91
N MET A 155 -37.19 11.30 -32.93
CA MET A 155 -35.93 11.82 -32.36
C MET A 155 -34.86 11.90 -33.45
N ALA A 156 -34.38 13.13 -33.67
CA ALA A 156 -33.32 13.43 -34.61
C ALA A 156 -32.05 12.59 -34.33
N GLU A 157 -31.26 12.41 -35.39
CA GLU A 157 -29.83 12.07 -35.44
C GLU A 157 -29.10 12.26 -34.10
N THR A 158 -28.17 11.36 -33.73
CA THR A 158 -27.23 11.48 -32.59
C THR A 158 -27.24 12.87 -31.99
N SER A 159 -27.94 13.05 -30.86
CA SER A 159 -28.29 14.41 -30.42
C SER A 159 -27.03 15.28 -30.42
N PRO A 160 -27.00 16.42 -31.14
CA PRO A 160 -25.79 17.25 -31.21
C PRO A 160 -25.29 17.63 -29.81
N ALA A 161 -26.17 17.63 -28.80
CA ALA A 161 -25.85 17.70 -27.37
C ALA A 161 -24.84 16.64 -26.88
N LEU A 162 -24.94 15.36 -27.30
CA LEU A 162 -24.03 14.30 -26.85
C LEU A 162 -22.63 14.45 -27.44
N LEU A 163 -22.50 14.86 -28.70
CA LEU A 163 -21.17 15.13 -29.27
C LEU A 163 -20.57 16.42 -28.69
N THR A 164 -21.40 17.46 -28.54
CA THR A 164 -20.95 18.76 -27.99
C THR A 164 -20.56 18.69 -26.51
N LEU A 165 -21.23 17.87 -25.69
CA LEU A 165 -20.88 17.70 -24.27
C LEU A 165 -19.96 16.50 -24.01
N GLY A 166 -20.14 15.41 -24.76
CA GLY A 166 -19.41 14.17 -24.58
C GLY A 166 -17.93 14.28 -24.94
N LEU A 167 -17.58 14.97 -26.03
CA LEU A 167 -16.17 15.15 -26.41
C LEU A 167 -15.39 15.99 -25.38
N PRO A 168 -15.86 17.17 -24.93
CA PRO A 168 -15.20 17.89 -23.84
C PRO A 168 -15.12 17.07 -22.56
N LEU A 169 -16.18 16.34 -22.21
CA LEU A 169 -16.19 15.49 -21.02
C LEU A 169 -15.15 14.36 -21.12
N LEU A 170 -14.99 13.72 -22.29
CA LEU A 170 -13.94 12.75 -22.53
C LEU A 170 -12.55 13.36 -22.36
N LEU A 171 -12.30 14.53 -22.95
CA LEU A 171 -11.02 15.22 -22.84
C LEU A 171 -10.69 15.59 -21.39
N VAL A 172 -11.66 16.13 -20.65
CA VAL A 172 -11.49 16.48 -19.23
C VAL A 172 -11.25 15.21 -18.40
N HIS A 173 -12.07 14.18 -18.58
CA HIS A 173 -11.95 12.92 -17.84
C HIS A 173 -10.62 12.22 -18.15
N GLY A 174 -10.24 12.14 -19.43
CA GLY A 174 -8.95 11.62 -19.86
C GLY A 174 -7.78 12.43 -19.30
N GLY A 175 -7.87 13.76 -19.32
CA GLY A 175 -6.87 14.66 -18.75
C GLY A 175 -6.67 14.45 -17.25
N ILE A 176 -7.76 14.34 -16.49
CA ILE A 176 -7.73 14.05 -15.04
C ILE A 176 -7.09 12.68 -14.79
N ASN A 177 -7.52 11.64 -15.50
CA ASN A 177 -6.97 10.30 -15.33
C ASN A 177 -5.49 10.23 -15.73
N TYR A 178 -5.07 10.92 -16.79
CA TYR A 178 -3.67 11.04 -17.19
C TYR A 178 -2.84 11.73 -16.11
N ALA A 179 -3.30 12.88 -15.63
CA ALA A 179 -2.62 13.64 -14.58
C ALA A 179 -2.51 12.83 -13.28
N MET A 180 -3.59 12.16 -12.87
CA MET A 180 -3.62 11.32 -11.68
C MET A 180 -2.67 10.12 -11.80
N ALA A 181 -2.71 9.39 -12.92
CA ALA A 181 -1.83 8.24 -13.14
C ALA A 181 -0.35 8.66 -13.16
N ARG A 182 -0.04 9.78 -13.82
CA ARG A 182 1.30 10.35 -13.85
C ARG A 182 1.77 10.79 -12.47
N ASN A 183 0.93 11.49 -11.71
CA ASN A 183 1.26 11.94 -10.36
C ASN A 183 1.48 10.78 -9.39
N LEU A 184 0.65 9.73 -9.45
CA LEU A 184 0.84 8.51 -8.65
C LEU A 184 2.19 7.84 -8.94
N ARG A 185 2.59 7.77 -10.21
CA ARG A 185 3.89 7.24 -10.62
C ARG A 185 5.06 8.07 -10.08
N LEU A 186 4.94 9.40 -10.13
CA LEU A 186 5.96 10.32 -9.61
C LEU A 186 6.10 10.22 -8.09
N VAL A 187 4.98 10.26 -7.36
CA VAL A 187 4.95 10.14 -5.90
C VAL A 187 5.52 8.79 -5.46
N ALA A 188 5.13 7.69 -6.12
CA ALA A 188 5.64 6.35 -5.81
C ALA A 188 7.16 6.29 -5.94
N ARG A 189 7.72 6.87 -7.02
CA ARG A 189 9.18 6.95 -7.24
C ARG A 189 9.89 7.77 -6.18
N GLN A 190 9.31 8.89 -5.79
CA GLN A 190 9.91 9.78 -4.79
C GLN A 190 9.93 9.13 -3.40
N VAL A 191 8.84 8.44 -3.02
CA VAL A 191 8.79 7.68 -1.76
C VAL A 191 9.84 6.58 -1.74
N THR A 192 9.99 5.81 -2.84
CA THR A 192 11.02 4.76 -2.89
C THR A 192 12.44 5.33 -2.84
N ALA A 193 12.70 6.45 -3.52
CA ALA A 193 14.01 7.09 -3.49
C ALA A 193 14.37 7.59 -2.08
N ASN A 194 13.43 8.23 -1.38
CA ASN A 194 13.66 8.74 -0.02
C ASN A 194 13.93 7.62 0.99
N VAL A 195 13.25 6.47 0.87
CA VAL A 195 13.47 5.32 1.75
C VAL A 195 14.86 4.73 1.51
N GLU A 196 15.27 4.58 0.25
CA GLU A 196 16.59 4.05 -0.10
C GLU A 196 17.70 4.98 0.40
N GLU A 197 17.56 6.30 0.18
CA GLU A 197 18.50 7.30 0.66
C GLU A 197 18.61 7.28 2.20
N ARG A 198 17.48 7.16 2.91
CA ARG A 198 17.46 7.04 4.37
C ARG A 198 18.16 5.77 4.84
N ASN A 199 17.92 4.64 4.19
CA ASN A 199 18.56 3.36 4.54
C ASN A 199 20.07 3.41 4.31
N VAL A 200 20.51 3.98 3.18
CA VAL A 200 21.94 4.19 2.88
C VAL A 200 22.57 5.11 3.92
N ARG A 201 21.90 6.20 4.30
CA ARG A 201 22.39 7.12 5.34
C ARG A 201 22.54 6.42 6.69
N LEU A 202 21.54 5.62 7.10
CA LEU A 202 21.60 4.83 8.34
C LEU A 202 22.69 3.76 8.30
N ALA A 203 22.84 3.05 7.17
CA ALA A 203 23.89 2.04 7.00
C ALA A 203 25.29 2.67 7.05
N LYS A 204 25.48 3.82 6.41
CA LYS A 204 26.73 4.57 6.46
C LYS A 204 27.04 5.07 7.87
N ALA A 205 26.06 5.65 8.56
CA ALA A 205 26.22 6.07 9.95
C ALA A 205 26.60 4.89 10.86
N SER A 206 25.97 3.72 10.67
CA SER A 206 26.28 2.51 11.42
C SER A 206 27.70 1.99 11.12
N ALA A 207 28.13 2.05 9.86
CA ALA A 207 29.47 1.65 9.45
C ALA A 207 30.56 2.59 10.01
N ASP A 208 30.32 3.90 9.97
CA ASP A 208 31.21 4.92 10.55
C ASP A 208 31.33 4.72 12.07
N LEU A 209 30.23 4.41 12.75
CA LEU A 209 30.18 4.03 14.17
C LEU A 209 31.07 2.82 14.46
N VAL A 210 30.90 1.73 13.72
CA VAL A 210 31.69 0.50 13.88
C VAL A 210 33.16 0.75 13.62
N GLN A 211 33.52 1.51 12.58
CA GLN A 211 34.91 1.84 12.29
C GLN A 211 35.57 2.68 13.38
N ARG A 212 34.86 3.68 13.93
CA ARG A 212 35.38 4.49 15.06
C ARG A 212 35.59 3.65 16.31
N ILE A 213 34.67 2.73 16.61
CA ILE A 213 34.76 1.84 17.77
C ILE A 213 35.91 0.83 17.61
N LEU A 214 36.08 0.24 16.43
CA LEU A 214 37.14 -0.76 16.18
C LEU A 214 38.53 -0.13 15.97
N GLY A 215 38.59 1.12 15.50
CA GLY A 215 39.85 1.81 15.19
C GLY A 215 40.61 2.30 16.42
N VAL A 216 39.99 2.30 17.60
CA VAL A 216 40.63 2.73 18.84
C VAL A 216 40.62 1.57 19.83
N ARG A 217 41.75 1.30 20.48
CA ARG A 217 41.89 0.38 21.63
C ARG A 217 41.14 0.97 22.84
N LEU A 218 39.84 1.20 22.71
CA LEU A 218 39.00 1.78 23.75
C LEU A 218 38.67 0.70 24.77
N THR A 219 38.83 1.05 26.04
CA THR A 219 38.20 0.29 27.12
C THR A 219 36.68 0.30 26.91
N LEU A 220 36.00 -0.75 27.37
CA LEU A 220 34.53 -0.90 27.24
C LEU A 220 33.79 0.38 27.61
N ASP A 221 34.15 1.02 28.73
CA ASP A 221 33.53 2.26 29.21
C ASP A 221 33.57 3.39 28.19
N ARG A 222 34.70 3.56 27.48
CA ARG A 222 34.79 4.59 26.44
C ARG A 222 33.95 4.25 25.21
N VAL A 223 33.86 2.97 24.84
CA VAL A 223 32.98 2.54 23.73
C VAL A 223 31.53 2.85 24.07
N LEU A 224 31.09 2.53 25.29
CA LEU A 224 29.72 2.79 25.74
C LEU A 224 29.43 4.30 25.79
N GLN A 225 30.39 5.09 26.28
CA GLN A 225 30.27 6.55 26.35
C GLN A 225 30.22 7.20 24.96
N GLU A 226 31.07 6.78 24.04
CA GLU A 226 31.05 7.28 22.65
C GLU A 226 29.74 6.87 21.96
N THR A 227 29.23 5.67 22.23
CA THR A 227 27.96 5.19 21.67
C THR A 227 26.79 6.08 22.09
N VAL A 228 26.67 6.44 23.36
CA VAL A 228 25.55 7.32 23.80
C VAL A 228 25.65 8.72 23.21
N HIS A 229 26.87 9.28 23.07
CA HIS A 229 27.08 10.58 22.42
C HIS A 229 26.69 10.54 20.94
N LEU A 230 27.12 9.51 20.21
CA LEU A 230 26.77 9.34 18.80
C LEU A 230 25.27 9.16 18.60
N VAL A 231 24.57 8.45 19.51
CA VAL A 231 23.10 8.36 19.47
C VAL A 231 22.48 9.75 19.67
N GLN A 232 22.93 10.53 20.65
CA GLN A 232 22.40 11.89 20.88
C GLN A 232 22.65 12.82 19.68
N GLU A 233 23.83 12.78 19.07
CA GLU A 233 24.15 13.58 17.88
C GLU A 233 23.26 13.23 16.68
N HIS A 234 22.88 11.96 16.53
CA HIS A 234 22.10 11.49 15.38
C HIS A 234 20.59 11.75 15.53
N PHE A 235 20.09 11.81 16.77
CA PHE A 235 18.69 12.06 17.07
C PHE A 235 18.55 13.44 17.72
N SER A 236 18.43 14.48 16.89
CA SER A 236 18.39 15.89 17.32
C SER A 236 17.30 16.24 18.33
N ASP A 237 16.23 15.45 18.42
CA ASP A 237 15.14 15.64 19.38
C ASP A 237 15.40 14.96 20.73
N CYS A 238 16.42 14.09 20.80
CA CYS A 238 16.84 13.39 22.02
C CYS A 238 17.78 14.29 22.82
N HIS A 239 17.25 14.86 23.90
CA HIS A 239 18.01 15.76 24.76
C HIS A 239 19.01 15.01 25.64
N GLU A 240 18.71 13.77 26.02
CA GLU A 240 19.55 12.95 26.90
C GLU A 240 19.47 11.47 26.52
N VAL A 241 20.62 10.79 26.54
CA VAL A 241 20.75 9.35 26.26
C VAL A 241 21.51 8.71 27.41
N GLN A 242 20.98 7.61 27.94
CA GLN A 242 21.56 6.84 29.04
C GLN A 242 21.59 5.35 28.69
N LEU A 243 22.67 4.67 29.10
CA LEU A 243 22.82 3.23 28.92
C LEU A 243 22.95 2.54 30.29
N PHE A 244 22.14 1.50 30.49
CA PHE A 244 22.15 0.69 31.70
C PHE A 244 22.54 -0.74 31.38
N LEU A 245 23.38 -1.35 32.23
CA LEU A 245 23.70 -2.78 32.16
C LEU A 245 23.06 -3.53 33.32
N VAL A 246 22.47 -4.67 33.01
CA VAL A 246 21.92 -5.61 33.99
C VAL A 246 23.08 -6.36 34.65
N ASP A 247 23.02 -6.53 35.96
CA ASP A 247 23.98 -7.37 36.68
C ASP A 247 23.82 -8.87 36.35
N LYS A 248 24.79 -9.68 36.78
CA LYS A 248 24.80 -11.13 36.49
C LYS A 248 23.61 -11.87 37.11
N ASP A 249 23.13 -11.40 38.26
CA ASP A 249 22.04 -12.03 39.01
C ASP A 249 20.65 -11.51 38.57
N ARG A 250 20.59 -10.60 37.59
CA ARG A 250 19.40 -9.89 37.11
C ARG A 250 18.59 -9.19 38.21
N ARG A 251 19.27 -8.70 39.24
CA ARG A 251 18.61 -8.01 40.37
C ARG A 251 18.59 -6.50 40.15
N ASN A 252 19.69 -5.94 39.66
CA ASN A 252 19.84 -4.51 39.45
C ASN A 252 20.31 -4.20 38.03
N VAL A 253 19.99 -2.98 37.59
CA VAL A 253 20.52 -2.33 36.40
C VAL A 253 21.32 -1.10 36.83
N THR A 254 22.54 -1.00 36.34
CA THR A 254 23.50 0.06 36.70
C THR A 254 23.73 0.99 35.51
N LEU A 255 23.71 2.30 35.75
CA LEU A 255 24.07 3.29 34.72
C LEU A 255 25.55 3.16 34.36
N VAL A 256 25.86 2.95 33.08
CA VAL A 256 27.24 2.76 32.60
C VAL A 256 27.70 3.81 31.59
N ALA A 257 26.78 4.55 30.99
CA ALA A 257 27.10 5.69 30.11
C ALA A 257 25.93 6.67 30.07
N THR A 258 26.22 7.97 29.94
CA THR A 258 25.21 9.03 29.86
C THR A 258 25.73 10.24 29.10
N THR A 259 24.89 10.90 28.31
CA THR A 259 25.22 12.20 27.70
C THR A 259 24.99 13.39 28.62
N HIS A 260 24.36 13.18 29.78
CA HIS A 260 24.07 14.24 30.73
C HIS A 260 25.26 14.56 31.61
N GLN A 261 25.80 15.76 31.44
CA GLN A 261 27.04 16.18 32.11
C GLN A 261 26.96 16.08 33.64
N ALA A 262 25.81 16.37 34.25
CA ALA A 262 25.66 16.27 35.71
C ALA A 262 25.65 14.82 36.24
N ASN A 263 25.40 13.84 35.38
CA ASN A 263 25.34 12.42 35.74
C ASN A 263 26.64 11.66 35.44
N LEU A 264 27.64 12.30 34.80
CA LEU A 264 28.94 11.68 34.51
C LEU A 264 29.64 11.19 35.80
N GLY A 265 29.48 11.92 36.92
CA GLY A 265 30.02 11.52 38.23
C GLY A 265 29.27 10.37 38.91
N ASN A 266 28.09 9.99 38.39
CA ASN A 266 27.22 8.95 38.95
C ASN A 266 27.23 7.65 38.12
N VAL A 267 28.04 7.61 37.05
CA VAL A 267 28.26 6.40 36.25
C VAL A 267 28.89 5.33 37.15
N GLY A 268 28.28 4.16 37.21
CA GLY A 268 28.68 3.04 38.07
C GLY A 268 28.09 3.05 39.49
N SER A 269 27.47 4.14 39.96
CA SER A 269 26.87 4.23 41.30
C SER A 269 25.34 4.23 41.29
N GLN A 270 24.72 4.73 40.23
CA GLN A 270 23.26 4.75 40.10
C GLN A 270 22.73 3.36 39.71
N GLN A 271 22.00 2.73 40.64
CA GLN A 271 21.36 1.42 40.45
C GLN A 271 19.85 1.51 40.54
N VAL A 272 19.16 0.73 39.71
CA VAL A 272 17.71 0.59 39.68
C VAL A 272 17.37 -0.89 39.78
N GLY A 273 16.45 -1.25 40.67
CA GLY A 273 16.00 -2.64 40.80
C GLY A 273 15.23 -3.10 39.55
N VAL A 274 15.54 -4.30 39.07
CA VAL A 274 14.79 -4.97 38.00
C VAL A 274 13.36 -5.23 38.47
N GLY A 275 12.37 -4.91 37.65
CA GLY A 275 10.94 -5.02 38.01
C GLY A 275 10.42 -3.92 38.94
N SER A 276 11.25 -2.92 39.29
CA SER A 276 10.79 -1.73 40.01
C SER A 276 9.76 -0.94 39.19
N LEU A 277 9.00 -0.05 39.85
CA LEU A 277 8.01 0.83 39.21
C LEU A 277 8.63 1.94 38.34
N SER A 278 9.93 1.87 38.02
CA SER A 278 10.59 2.77 37.09
C SER A 278 10.46 2.25 35.65
N VAL A 279 10.56 3.16 34.67
CA VAL A 279 10.55 2.79 33.25
C VAL A 279 11.68 1.81 32.95
N ILE A 280 12.89 2.07 33.47
CA ILE A 280 14.06 1.20 33.30
C ILE A 280 13.82 -0.19 33.91
N GLY A 281 13.40 -0.27 35.18
CA GLY A 281 13.16 -1.55 35.84
C GLY A 281 12.09 -2.39 35.15
N ARG A 282 11.05 -1.76 34.60
CA ARG A 282 9.98 -2.41 33.83
C ARG A 282 10.45 -2.92 32.48
N VAL A 283 11.14 -2.10 31.70
CA VAL A 283 11.75 -2.54 30.43
C VAL A 283 12.71 -3.69 30.67
N THR A 284 13.46 -3.71 31.77
CA THR A 284 14.38 -4.81 32.05
C THR A 284 13.66 -6.13 32.34
N ILE A 285 12.54 -6.12 33.09
CA ILE A 285 11.81 -7.36 33.42
C ILE A 285 10.92 -7.86 32.26
N SER A 286 10.27 -6.96 31.52
CA SER A 286 9.44 -7.35 30.36
C SER A 286 10.28 -7.63 29.12
N GLY A 287 11.37 -6.87 28.96
CA GLY A 287 12.11 -6.69 27.72
C GLY A 287 11.23 -6.34 26.53
N GLU A 288 10.20 -5.55 26.79
CA GLU A 288 9.45 -4.79 25.78
C GLU A 288 9.86 -3.32 25.86
N SER A 289 9.90 -2.63 24.72
CA SER A 289 10.17 -1.19 24.68
C SER A 289 9.02 -0.40 25.30
N ILE A 290 9.32 0.58 26.15
CA ILE A 290 8.32 1.44 26.81
C ILE A 290 8.57 2.89 26.45
N LEU A 291 7.52 3.59 26.04
CA LEU A 291 7.48 5.03 25.86
C LEU A 291 6.61 5.65 26.95
N ALA A 292 7.24 6.37 27.88
CA ALA A 292 6.57 7.12 28.93
C ALA A 292 6.46 8.60 28.53
N ARG A 293 5.32 9.23 28.82
CA ARG A 293 5.07 10.65 28.57
C ARG A 293 4.50 11.31 29.82
N GLU A 294 4.79 12.59 30.00
CA GLU A 294 4.37 13.38 31.17
C GLU A 294 2.84 13.39 31.38
N GLU A 295 2.05 13.39 30.30
CA GLU A 295 0.58 13.45 30.34
C GLU A 295 -0.14 12.09 30.41
N SER A 296 0.58 10.95 30.47
CA SER A 296 -0.10 9.65 30.44
C SER A 296 -0.73 9.28 31.80
N GLU A 297 -2.02 9.55 31.98
CA GLU A 297 -2.82 9.08 33.12
C GLU A 297 -2.92 7.53 33.22
N VAL A 298 -2.62 6.82 32.13
CA VAL A 298 -2.84 5.37 31.96
C VAL A 298 -1.70 4.51 32.53
N GLN A 299 -0.67 5.11 33.13
CA GLN A 299 0.57 4.39 33.41
C GLN A 299 1.07 4.72 34.84
N PRO A 300 0.97 3.79 35.83
CA PRO A 300 1.23 4.05 37.25
C PRO A 300 2.72 4.15 37.63
N TYR A 301 3.55 4.69 36.75
CA TYR A 301 4.98 4.87 37.00
C TYR A 301 5.16 6.07 37.91
N ARG A 302 6.00 5.94 38.94
CA ARG A 302 6.27 7.08 39.83
C ARG A 302 6.81 8.26 39.00
N ARG A 303 6.20 9.44 39.17
CA ARG A 303 6.68 10.73 38.66
C ARG A 303 8.17 11.00 38.96
N SER A 304 8.73 10.36 39.99
CA SER A 304 10.15 10.45 40.35
C SER A 304 11.11 9.73 39.39
N ALA A 305 10.63 9.14 38.30
CA ALA A 305 11.45 8.46 37.28
C ALA A 305 11.88 9.37 36.12
N PHE A 306 11.28 10.55 35.97
CA PHE A 306 11.71 11.53 35.00
C PHE A 306 12.83 12.39 35.60
N LEU A 307 13.93 12.54 34.86
CA LEU A 307 14.88 13.61 35.16
C LEU A 307 14.17 14.95 34.99
N SER A 308 14.46 15.91 35.85
CA SER A 308 13.81 17.23 35.86
C SER A 308 13.78 17.84 34.44
N GLY A 309 12.58 18.08 33.91
CA GLY A 309 12.37 18.64 32.56
C GLY A 309 12.13 17.63 31.44
N THR A 310 12.13 16.32 31.72
CA THR A 310 11.89 15.26 30.71
C THR A 310 10.40 15.11 30.39
N LYS A 311 9.97 15.57 29.22
CA LYS A 311 8.57 15.47 28.75
C LYS A 311 8.20 14.06 28.25
N ALA A 312 9.19 13.31 27.77
CA ALA A 312 9.02 11.94 27.27
C ALA A 312 10.30 11.13 27.46
N GLN A 313 10.16 9.84 27.76
CA GLN A 313 11.27 8.90 27.92
C GLN A 313 10.97 7.63 27.12
N LEU A 314 11.88 7.27 26.20
CA LEU A 314 11.84 6.00 25.48
C LEU A 314 12.94 5.09 26.04
N ALA A 315 12.56 3.90 26.51
CA ALA A 315 13.50 2.88 26.95
C ALA A 315 13.35 1.64 26.07
N ILE A 316 14.48 1.18 25.52
CA ILE A 316 14.57 0.07 24.58
C ILE A 316 15.45 -1.03 25.20
N PRO A 317 14.99 -2.28 25.28
CA PRO A 317 15.78 -3.38 25.78
C PRO A 317 16.79 -3.84 24.71
N LEU A 318 18.07 -3.92 25.09
CA LEU A 318 19.11 -4.52 24.26
C LEU A 318 19.38 -5.94 24.76
N ARG A 319 19.10 -6.94 23.93
CA ARG A 319 19.30 -8.36 24.25
C ARG A 319 20.37 -8.95 23.33
N VAL A 320 21.30 -9.71 23.90
CA VAL A 320 22.28 -10.49 23.14
C VAL A 320 21.84 -11.95 23.15
N GLY A 321 21.58 -12.53 21.97
CA GLY A 321 21.36 -13.97 21.82
C GLY A 321 19.93 -14.52 21.94
N GLY A 322 18.89 -13.68 21.81
CA GLY A 322 17.49 -14.12 21.80
C GLY A 322 16.88 -14.32 23.18
#